data_AF-A0A359LR27-F1
#
_entry.id   AF-A0A359LR27-F1
#
_cell.length_a   1.000
_cell.length_b   1.000
_cell.length_c   1.000
_cell.angle_alpha   90.00
_cell.angle_beta   90.00
_cell.angle_gamma   90.00
#
_symmetry.space_group_name_H-M   'P 1'
#
loop_
_entity.id
_entity.type
_entity.pdbx_description
1 polymer ?
#
loop_
_entity_poly.entity_id
_entity_poly.type
_entity_poly.pdbx_seq_one_letter_code
_entity_poly.pdbx_strand_id
1 'polypeptide(L)'
;MPVDPRWQRVQELFHAASSWPVPERQAGLAALEPDEALRAEVLALLEASGEEERAVRRPAPAGPVPERIGPFRVDRPAGAGGRGRVYRALRET
;
A
#
# COMPACT_ATOMS: atom_id res chain seq x y z
N MET A 1 -1.63 18.28 -18.50
CA MET A 1 -2.53 17.15 -18.83
C MET A 1 -3.83 17.39 -18.07
N PRO A 2 -4.99 17.47 -18.74
CA PRO A 2 -6.25 17.51 -18.00
C PRO A 2 -6.38 16.20 -17.23
N VAL A 3 -6.55 16.30 -15.91
CA VAL A 3 -6.89 15.14 -15.08
C VAL A 3 -8.32 14.72 -15.42
N ASP A 4 -8.53 13.43 -15.61
CA ASP A 4 -9.87 12.90 -15.88
C ASP A 4 -10.80 13.26 -14.69
N PRO A 5 -11.91 13.98 -14.92
CA PRO A 5 -12.80 14.40 -13.83
C PRO A 5 -13.38 13.22 -13.05
N ARG A 6 -13.55 12.05 -13.69
CA ARG A 6 -13.94 10.82 -12.99
C ARG A 6 -12.86 10.40 -12.01
N TRP A 7 -11.61 10.38 -12.47
CA TRP A 7 -10.47 9.99 -11.63
C TRP A 7 -10.25 10.97 -10.46
N GLN A 8 -10.49 12.26 -10.68
CA GLN A 8 -10.44 13.26 -9.63
C GLN A 8 -11.50 12.99 -8.54
N ARG A 9 -12.73 12.63 -8.96
CA ARG A 9 -13.80 12.27 -8.02
C ARG A 9 -13.48 11.00 -7.22
N VAL A 10 -12.92 9.97 -7.86
CA VAL A 10 -12.44 8.75 -7.18
C VAL A 10 -11.44 9.10 -6.09
N GLN A 11 -10.45 9.96 -6.38
CA GLN A 11 -9.43 10.35 -5.41
C GLN A 11 -10.03 11.09 -4.20
N GLU A 12 -10.94 12.04 -4.42
CA GLU A 12 -11.61 12.77 -3.35
C GLU A 12 -12.36 11.83 -2.40
N LEU A 13 -13.17 10.92 -2.97
CA LEU A 13 -13.94 9.94 -2.21
C LEU A 13 -13.03 8.96 -1.47
N PHE A 14 -11.96 8.49 -2.12
CA PHE A 14 -10.96 7.62 -1.49
C PHE A 14 -10.31 8.30 -0.29
N HIS A 15 -9.83 9.54 -0.44
CA HIS A 15 -9.19 10.28 0.64
C HIS A 15 -10.14 10.50 1.82
N ALA A 16 -11.39 10.88 1.57
CA ALA A 16 -12.39 11.05 2.61
C ALA A 16 -12.67 9.72 3.35
N ALA A 17 -12.94 8.65 2.59
CA ALA A 17 -13.31 7.35 3.17
C ALA A 17 -12.13 6.56 3.77
N SER A 18 -10.88 6.90 3.42
CA SER A 18 -9.68 6.27 3.97
C SER A 18 -9.59 6.39 5.50
N SER A 19 -10.10 7.50 6.04
CA SER A 19 -10.10 7.80 7.48
C SER A 19 -11.29 7.19 8.23
N TRP A 20 -12.29 6.66 7.51
CA TRP A 20 -13.49 6.09 8.14
C TRP A 20 -13.30 4.63 8.54
N PRO A 21 -14.02 4.16 9.58
CA PRO A 21 -14.12 2.74 9.89
C PRO A 21 -14.64 1.94 8.69
N VAL A 22 -14.05 0.76 8.44
CA VAL A 22 -14.46 -0.16 7.37
C VAL A 22 -15.98 -0.38 7.27
N PRO A 23 -16.72 -0.64 8.37
CA PRO A 23 -18.17 -0.84 8.27
C PRO A 23 -18.95 0.40 7.82
N GLU A 24 -18.41 1.60 8.01
CA GLU A 24 -19.09 2.86 7.69
C GLU A 24 -18.81 3.32 6.24
N ARG A 25 -17.73 2.81 5.61
CA ARG A 25 -17.31 3.24 4.26
C ARG A 25 -18.38 3.07 3.20
N GLN A 26 -19.07 1.93 3.18
CA GLN A 26 -20.09 1.65 2.18
C GLN A 26 -21.31 2.58 2.32
N ALA A 27 -21.82 2.75 3.55
CA ALA A 27 -22.96 3.62 3.82
C ALA A 27 -22.61 5.10 3.62
N GLY A 28 -21.43 5.54 4.07
CA GLY A 28 -20.96 6.91 3.88
C GLY A 28 -20.74 7.28 2.42
N LEU A 29 -20.17 6.37 1.62
CA LEU A 29 -20.02 6.59 0.17
C LEU A 29 -21.37 6.62 -0.56
N ALA A 30 -22.34 5.79 -0.14
CA ALA A 30 -23.70 5.82 -0.67
C ALA A 30 -24.41 7.16 -0.42
N ALA A 31 -24.09 7.85 0.67
CA ALA A 31 -24.63 9.18 0.98
C ALA A 31 -23.95 10.31 0.17
N LEU A 32 -22.69 10.16 -0.20
CA LEU A 32 -21.91 11.21 -0.89
C LEU A 32 -21.92 11.09 -2.42
N GLU A 33 -22.11 9.88 -2.95
CA GLU A 33 -21.99 9.61 -4.38
C GLU A 33 -23.14 8.73 -4.85
N PRO A 34 -24.04 9.21 -5.73
CA PRO A 34 -25.13 8.41 -6.27
C PRO A 34 -24.67 7.36 -7.29
N ASP A 35 -23.53 7.54 -7.98
CA ASP A 35 -23.02 6.57 -8.95
C ASP A 35 -22.43 5.32 -8.27
N GLU A 36 -23.11 4.19 -8.45
CA GLU A 36 -22.68 2.89 -7.92
C GLU A 36 -21.35 2.40 -8.49
N ALA A 37 -21.07 2.65 -9.76
CA ALA A 37 -19.82 2.22 -10.38
C ALA A 37 -18.63 2.97 -9.79
N LEU A 38 -18.78 4.27 -9.53
CA LEU A 38 -17.79 5.09 -8.83
C LEU A 38 -17.58 4.60 -7.38
N ARG A 39 -18.66 4.31 -6.64
CA ARG A 39 -18.55 3.77 -5.28
C ARG A 39 -17.82 2.44 -5.25
N ALA A 40 -18.14 1.54 -6.16
CA ALA A 40 -17.51 0.23 -6.26
C ALA A 40 -16.00 0.34 -6.54
N GLU A 41 -15.61 1.25 -7.44
CA GLU A 41 -14.20 1.52 -7.74
C GLU A 41 -13.44 2.04 -6.51
N VAL A 42 -14.02 3.01 -5.79
CA VAL A 42 -13.42 3.55 -4.56
C VAL A 42 -13.31 2.48 -3.47
N LEU A 43 -14.33 1.65 -3.28
CA LEU A 43 -14.31 0.55 -2.30
C LEU A 43 -13.23 -0.48 -2.63
N ALA A 44 -13.07 -0.86 -3.91
CA ALA A 44 -12.02 -1.77 -4.34
C ALA A 44 -10.61 -1.20 -4.07
N LEU A 45 -10.40 0.10 -4.31
CA LEU A 45 -9.14 0.76 -3.97
C LEU A 45 -8.88 0.80 -2.46
N LEU A 46 -9.90 1.06 -1.65
CA LEU A 46 -9.80 1.08 -0.18
C LEU A 46 -9.51 -0.31 0.39
N GLU A 47 -10.05 -1.36 -0.21
CA GLU A 47 -9.76 -2.75 0.15
C GLU A 47 -8.31 -3.10 -0.18
N ALA A 48 -7.88 -2.86 -1.42
CA ALA A 48 -6.52 -3.14 -1.87
C ALA A 48 -5.46 -2.38 -1.03
N SER A 49 -5.69 -1.11 -0.71
CA SER A 49 -4.78 -0.34 0.17
C SER A 49 -4.73 -0.88 1.60
N GLY A 50 -5.85 -1.37 2.13
CA GLY A 50 -5.90 -2.03 3.43
C GLY A 50 -5.19 -3.39 3.44
N GLU A 51 -5.28 -4.15 2.35
CA GLU A 51 -4.52 -5.39 2.17
C GLU A 51 -3.03 -5.14 2.07
N GLU A 52 -2.60 -4.11 1.33
CA GLU A 52 -1.19 -3.70 1.28
C GLU A 52 -0.67 -3.34 2.67
N GLU A 53 -1.40 -2.53 3.43
CA GLU A 53 -1.04 -2.15 4.80
C GLU A 53 -0.91 -3.38 5.73
N ARG A 54 -1.79 -4.37 5.57
CA ARG A 54 -1.72 -5.65 6.30
C ARG A 54 -0.55 -6.52 5.84
N ALA A 55 -0.28 -6.58 4.55
CA ALA A 55 0.84 -7.31 3.97
C ALA A 55 2.18 -6.72 4.41
N VAL A 56 2.26 -5.39 4.50
CA VAL A 56 3.37 -4.61 5.05
C VAL A 56 3.62 -4.92 6.53
N ARG A 57 2.56 -5.05 7.34
CA ARG A 57 2.65 -5.38 8.76
C ARG A 57 3.00 -6.84 9.00
N ARG A 58 2.71 -7.73 8.05
CA ARG A 58 3.12 -9.12 8.10
C ARG A 58 4.58 -9.20 7.63
N PRO A 59 5.53 -9.63 8.46
CA PRO A 59 6.89 -9.84 7.98
C PRO A 59 6.83 -10.83 6.82
N ALA A 60 7.35 -10.43 5.65
CA ALA A 60 7.50 -11.34 4.53
C ALA A 60 8.23 -12.61 5.02
N PRO A 61 7.79 -13.83 4.61
CA PRO A 61 8.50 -15.04 4.96
C PRO A 61 9.97 -14.85 4.57
N ALA A 62 10.85 -14.98 5.56
CA ALA A 62 12.27 -14.77 5.37
C ALA A 62 12.80 -15.91 4.48
N GLY A 63 12.80 -15.71 3.17
CA GLY A 63 13.66 -16.47 2.28
C GLY A 63 15.12 -16.31 2.71
N PRO A 64 16.00 -17.27 2.39
CA PRO A 64 17.41 -17.16 2.72
C PRO A 64 17.96 -15.86 2.12
N VAL A 65 18.54 -15.03 3.00
CA VAL A 65 19.22 -13.81 2.56
C VAL A 65 20.53 -14.25 1.92
N PRO A 66 20.79 -13.91 0.65
CA PRO A 66 22.04 -14.28 0.01
C PRO A 66 23.20 -13.59 0.74
N GLU A 67 24.27 -14.34 1.01
CA GLU A 67 25.47 -13.80 1.67
C GLU A 67 26.18 -12.74 0.82
N ARG A 68 25.98 -12.77 -0.51
CA ARG A 68 26.59 -11.83 -1.46
C ARG A 68 25.63 -11.43 -2.57
N ILE A 69 25.62 -10.14 -2.89
CA ILE A 69 24.90 -9.53 -4.02
C ILE A 69 25.92 -8.69 -4.81
N GLY A 70 26.41 -9.21 -5.94
CA GLY A 70 27.48 -8.55 -6.71
C GLY A 70 28.76 -8.37 -5.85
N PRO A 71 29.35 -7.17 -5.78
CA PRO A 71 30.51 -6.88 -4.94
C PRO A 71 30.15 -6.61 -3.46
N PHE A 72 28.89 -6.79 -3.07
CA PHE A 72 28.43 -6.49 -1.72
C PHE A 72 28.21 -7.77 -0.92
N ARG A 73 28.92 -7.92 0.20
CA ARG A 73 28.69 -8.97 1.19
C ARG A 73 27.69 -8.48 2.23
N VAL A 74 26.59 -9.22 2.43
CA VAL A 74 25.54 -8.87 3.39
C VAL A 74 26.02 -9.21 4.80
N ASP A 75 26.06 -8.22 5.70
CA ASP A 75 26.59 -8.33 7.07
C ASP A 75 25.46 -8.58 8.08
N ARG A 76 24.60 -7.58 8.31
CA ARG A 76 23.54 -7.66 9.32
C ARG A 76 22.30 -6.85 8.93
N PRO A 77 21.11 -7.21 9.44
CA PRO A 77 19.93 -6.36 9.29
C PRO A 77 20.18 -4.97 9.88
N ALA A 78 19.85 -3.96 9.10
CA ALA A 78 19.96 -2.55 9.48
C ALA A 78 18.59 -1.96 9.83
N GLY A 79 17.51 -2.50 9.27
CA GLY A 79 16.14 -2.10 9.60
C GLY A 79 15.10 -2.91 8.85
N ALA A 80 13.86 -2.88 9.33
CA ALA A 80 12.71 -3.40 8.62
C ALA A 80 11.65 -2.29 8.56
N GLY A 81 11.18 -2.02 7.36
CA GLY A 81 10.09 -1.07 7.11
C GLY A 81 9.04 -1.75 6.26
N GLY A 82 7.85 -1.16 6.19
CA GLY A 82 6.68 -1.85 5.67
C GLY A 82 6.82 -2.50 4.30
N ARG A 83 7.62 -1.92 3.40
CA ARG A 83 7.82 -2.44 2.03
C ARG A 83 9.14 -3.18 1.82
N GLY A 84 9.92 -3.47 2.88
CA GLY A 84 11.17 -4.19 2.71
C GLY A 84 12.09 -4.24 3.94
N ARG A 85 13.09 -5.14 3.87
CA ARG A 85 14.15 -5.27 4.87
C ARG A 85 15.42 -4.63 4.33
N VAL A 86 16.04 -3.79 5.15
CA VAL A 86 17.31 -3.13 4.85
C VAL A 86 18.42 -3.90 5.55
N TYR A 87 19.47 -4.23 4.79
CA TYR A 87 20.67 -4.86 5.31
C TYR A 87 21.86 -3.94 5.13
N ARG A 88 22.75 -3.95 6.11
CA ARG A 88 24.09 -3.41 5.94
C ARG A 88 24.89 -4.41 5.10
N ALA A 89 25.61 -3.90 4.11
CA ALA A 89 26.54 -4.68 3.32
C ALA A 89 27.91 -4.00 3.25
N LEU A 90 28.96 -4.80 3.11
CA LEU A 90 30.33 -4.36 2.86
C LEU A 90 30.64 -4.51 1.38
N ARG A 91 31.21 -3.48 0.77
CA ARG A 91 31.73 -3.57 -0.60
C ARG A 91 33.10 -4.22 -0.56
N GLU A 92 33.23 -5.38 -1.17
CA GLU A 92 34.51 -6.04 -1.42
C GLU A 92 34.94 -5.63 -2.84
N THR A 93 36.12 -5.01 -2.93
CA THR A 93 36.72 -4.54 -4.21
C THR A 93 37.57 -5.63 -4.81
#